data_AF-A0A9E1MGW7-F1
#
_entry.id   AF-A0A9E1MGW7-F1
#
_cell.length_a   1.000
_cell.length_b   1.000
_cell.length_c   1.000
_cell.angle_alpha   90.00
_cell.angle_beta   90.00
_cell.angle_gamma   90.00
#
_symmetry.space_group_name_H-M   'P 1'
#
loop_
_entity.id
_entity.type
_entity.pdbx_description
1 polymer ?
#
loop_
_entity_poly.entity_id
_entity_poly.type
_entity_poly.pdbx_seq_one_letter_code
_entity_poly.pdbx_strand_id
1 'polypeptide(L)'
;MNEILIQDWDLTEANVYLKPFVVLMHGEAASGKTTIAKQLSKELKICLVSHNYVRNYFYQNGYDNFEEIQSKTMDITKKRIQYLKEH
;
A
#
# COMPACT_ATOMS: atom_id res chain seq x y z
N MET A 1 28.19 -26.32 -27.75
CA MET A 1 27.49 -25.29 -26.95
C MET A 1 26.36 -26.01 -26.26
N ASN A 2 26.54 -26.28 -24.97
CA ASN A 2 25.61 -27.09 -24.18
C ASN A 2 24.33 -26.31 -23.94
N GLU A 3 23.19 -26.90 -24.31
CA GLU A 3 21.91 -26.60 -23.70
C GLU A 3 22.04 -26.93 -22.21
N ILE A 4 22.33 -25.91 -21.40
CA ILE A 4 22.14 -26.00 -19.96
C ILE A 4 20.63 -26.10 -19.77
N LEU A 5 20.15 -27.33 -19.77
CA LEU A 5 18.77 -27.70 -19.51
C LEU A 5 18.36 -27.05 -18.18
N ILE A 6 17.18 -26.45 -18.17
CA ILE A 6 16.49 -25.82 -17.02
C ILE A 6 16.36 -26.77 -15.80
N GLN A 7 16.79 -28.03 -15.93
CA GLN A 7 16.73 -29.10 -14.94
C GLN A 7 17.61 -28.87 -13.69
N ASP A 8 18.60 -27.97 -13.74
CA ASP A 8 19.43 -27.64 -12.57
C ASP A 8 18.91 -26.45 -11.74
N TRP A 9 17.77 -25.86 -12.13
CA TRP A 9 17.16 -24.81 -11.31
C TRP A 9 16.27 -25.45 -10.25
N ASP A 10 16.69 -25.34 -8.99
CA ASP A 10 15.82 -25.62 -7.85
C ASP A 10 14.69 -24.57 -7.81
N LEU A 11 13.61 -24.87 -8.54
CA LEU A 11 12.41 -24.03 -8.63
C LEU A 11 11.52 -24.16 -7.38
N THR A 12 11.95 -24.84 -6.31
CA THR A 12 11.17 -24.87 -5.06
C THR A 12 11.07 -23.47 -4.42
N GLU A 13 12.02 -22.59 -4.72
CA GLU A 13 12.00 -21.17 -4.38
C GLU A 13 11.49 -20.25 -5.50
N ALA A 14 11.06 -20.79 -6.65
CA ALA A 14 10.47 -20.02 -7.74
C ALA A 14 9.08 -19.50 -7.34
N ASN A 15 9.11 -18.47 -6.50
CA ASN A 15 8.02 -17.64 -6.00
C ASN A 15 6.69 -18.38 -5.90
N VAL A 16 6.48 -19.08 -4.79
CA VAL A 16 5.13 -19.37 -4.31
C VAL A 16 4.37 -18.06 -4.35
N TYR A 17 3.45 -17.93 -5.32
CA TYR A 17 2.60 -16.75 -5.44
C TYR A 17 1.77 -16.66 -4.16
N LEU A 18 2.19 -15.78 -3.25
CA LEU A 18 1.39 -15.44 -2.08
C LEU A 18 0.22 -14.62 -2.58
N LYS A 19 -0.98 -15.20 -2.49
CA LYS A 19 -2.22 -14.52 -2.86
C LYS A 19 -2.26 -13.15 -2.16
N PRO A 20 -2.50 -12.04 -2.90
CA PRO A 20 -2.59 -10.73 -2.28
C PRO A 20 -3.69 -10.72 -1.22
N PHE A 21 -3.42 -10.03 -0.11
CA PHE A 21 -4.34 -9.89 1.00
C PHE A 21 -4.50 -8.42 1.38
N VAL A 22 -5.62 -8.11 2.03
CA VAL A 22 -5.94 -6.75 2.50
C VAL A 22 -6.13 -6.80 4.00
N VAL A 23 -5.48 -5.87 4.70
CA VAL A 23 -5.69 -5.66 6.13
C VAL A 23 -6.53 -4.40 6.31
N LEU A 24 -7.76 -4.57 6.79
CA LEU A 24 -8.64 -3.47 7.13
C LEU A 24 -8.46 -3.08 8.60
N MET A 25 -8.09 -1.83 8.85
CA MET A 25 -7.89 -1.30 10.20
C MET A 25 -9.08 -0.40 10.58
N HIS A 26 -9.85 -0.83 11.57
CA HIS A 26 -10.97 -0.07 12.15
C HIS A 26 -10.67 0.28 13.62
N GLY A 27 -11.17 1.42 14.07
CA GLY A 27 -11.11 1.83 15.46
C GLY A 27 -11.49 3.30 15.63
N GLU A 28 -11.75 3.68 16.88
CA GLU A 28 -12.12 5.06 17.27
C GLU A 28 -11.10 6.11 16.81
N ALA A 29 -11.52 7.38 16.75
CA ALA A 29 -10.56 8.48 16.59
C ALA A 29 -9.50 8.42 17.71
N ALA A 30 -8.25 8.73 17.38
CA ALA A 30 -7.12 8.66 18.31
C ALA A 30 -6.79 7.28 18.95
N SER A 31 -7.43 6.17 18.53
CA SER A 31 -7.13 4.80 19.00
C SER A 31 -5.74 4.25 18.66
N GLY A 32 -4.87 5.03 18.00
CA GLY A 32 -3.55 4.56 17.58
C GLY A 32 -3.54 3.69 16.31
N LYS A 33 -4.69 3.45 15.65
CA LYS A 33 -4.78 2.65 14.41
C LYS A 33 -3.79 3.09 13.31
N THR A 34 -3.51 4.37 13.17
CA THR A 34 -2.53 4.87 12.19
C THR A 34 -1.09 4.49 12.55
N THR A 35 -0.75 4.44 13.84
CA THR A 35 0.57 4.03 14.32
C THR A 35 0.80 2.56 14.00
N ILE A 36 -0.16 1.70 14.34
CA ILE A 36 -0.08 0.26 14.05
C ILE A 36 -0.02 0.02 12.54
N ALA A 37 -0.83 0.73 11.73
CA ALA A 37 -0.81 0.55 10.28
C ALA A 37 0.54 0.93 9.65
N LYS A 38 1.21 1.98 10.18
CA LYS A 38 2.56 2.37 9.75
C LYS A 38 3.61 1.33 10.14
N GLN A 39 3.51 0.76 11.34
CA GLN A 39 4.43 -0.29 11.79
C GLN A 39 4.26 -1.55 10.94
N LEU A 40 3.03 -2.01 10.77
CA LEU A 40 2.69 -3.18 9.96
C LEU A 40 3.14 -3.04 8.49
N SER A 41 2.96 -1.86 7.91
CA SER A 41 3.43 -1.55 6.55
C SER A 41 4.95 -1.71 6.41
N LYS A 42 5.74 -1.32 7.43
CA LYS A 42 7.20 -1.49 7.43
C LYS A 42 7.60 -2.96 7.62
N GLU A 43 6.98 -3.64 8.58
CA GLU A 43 7.31 -5.03 8.93
C GLU A 43 6.96 -5.99 7.79
N LEU A 44 5.77 -5.87 7.22
CA LEU A 44 5.29 -6.74 6.14
C LEU A 44 5.66 -6.24 4.75
N LYS A 45 6.29 -5.06 4.64
CA LYS A 45 6.59 -4.38 3.37
C LYS A 45 5.35 -4.22 2.46
N ILE A 46 4.18 -4.01 3.07
CA ILE A 46 2.89 -3.84 2.36
C ILE A 46 2.55 -2.36 2.15
N CYS A 47 1.81 -2.07 1.08
CA CYS A 47 1.36 -0.72 0.75
C CYS A 47 0.36 -0.18 1.78
N LEU A 48 0.66 1.00 2.36
CA LEU A 48 -0.26 1.70 3.25
C LEU A 48 -1.19 2.62 2.44
N VAL A 49 -2.49 2.34 2.48
CA VAL A 49 -3.52 3.17 1.86
C VAL A 49 -4.27 3.97 2.93
N SER A 50 -4.10 5.29 2.95
CA SER A 50 -4.79 6.16 3.91
C SER A 50 -4.91 7.59 3.38
N HIS A 51 -6.11 8.18 3.48
CA HIS A 51 -6.34 9.58 3.12
C HIS A 51 -5.42 10.53 3.91
N ASN A 52 -5.29 10.35 5.23
CA ASN A 52 -4.43 11.19 6.06
C ASN A 52 -2.95 11.04 5.68
N TYR A 53 -2.54 9.87 5.22
CA TYR A 53 -1.18 9.65 4.74
C TYR A 53 -0.92 10.40 3.43
N VAL A 54 -1.83 10.26 2.45
CA VAL A 54 -1.77 10.99 1.18
C VAL A 54 -1.79 12.50 1.43
N ARG A 55 -2.68 12.98 2.30
CA ARG A 55 -2.76 14.38 2.67
C ARG A 55 -1.43 14.90 3.22
N ASN A 56 -0.87 14.24 4.22
CA ASN A 56 0.38 14.67 4.85
C ASN A 56 1.59 14.55 3.91
N TYR A 57 1.54 13.64 2.93
CA TYR A 57 2.61 13.49 1.94
C TYR A 57 2.60 14.64 0.91
N PHE A 58 1.42 14.99 0.38
CA PHE A 58 1.30 15.96 -0.72
C PHE A 58 1.00 17.40 -0.27
N TYR A 59 0.38 17.59 0.90
CA TYR A 59 -0.13 18.87 1.38
C TYR A 59 0.41 19.14 2.79
N GLN A 60 1.69 19.49 2.87
CA GLN A 60 2.39 19.75 4.14
C GLN A 60 2.10 21.15 4.72
N ASN A 61 1.51 22.07 3.95
CA ASN A 61 1.34 23.48 4.33
C ASN A 61 -0.15 23.87 4.40
N GLY A 62 -0.58 24.32 5.58
CA GLY A 62 -1.99 24.53 5.95
C GLY A 62 -2.67 25.79 5.39
N TYR A 63 -2.44 26.14 4.13
CA TYR A 63 -3.09 27.30 3.49
C TYR A 63 -3.94 26.96 2.25
N ASP A 64 -3.95 25.69 1.84
CA ASP A 64 -4.74 25.24 0.70
C ASP A 64 -6.21 24.99 1.11
N ASN A 65 -7.14 25.18 0.17
CA ASN A 65 -8.57 24.95 0.39
C ASN A 65 -8.82 23.52 0.90
N PHE A 66 -9.32 23.40 2.13
CA PHE A 66 -9.52 22.13 2.82
C PHE A 66 -10.39 21.15 2.01
N GLU A 67 -11.47 21.64 1.39
CA GLU A 67 -12.37 20.81 0.59
C GLU A 67 -11.68 20.29 -0.68
N GLU A 68 -10.89 21.14 -1.32
CA GLU A 68 -10.13 20.78 -2.52
C GLU A 68 -9.08 19.70 -2.22
N ILE A 69 -8.33 19.88 -1.12
CA ILE A 69 -7.36 18.87 -0.67
C ILE A 69 -8.06 17.56 -0.35
N GLN A 70 -9.19 17.60 0.37
CA GLN A 70 -9.92 16.40 0.74
C GLN A 70 -10.38 15.64 -0.51
N SER A 71 -10.95 16.35 -1.49
CA SER A 71 -11.38 15.80 -2.78
C SER A 71 -10.21 15.16 -3.54
N LYS A 72 -9.10 15.89 -3.73
CA LYS A 72 -7.90 15.39 -4.41
C LYS A 72 -7.29 14.18 -3.71
N THR A 73 -7.22 14.22 -2.38
CA THR A 73 -6.70 13.13 -1.54
C THR A 73 -7.55 11.87 -1.71
N MET A 74 -8.88 12.02 -1.76
CA MET A 74 -9.81 10.92 -1.97
C MET A 74 -9.66 10.32 -3.37
N ASP A 75 -9.53 11.16 -4.41
CA ASP A 75 -9.31 10.69 -5.79
C ASP A 75 -7.98 9.95 -5.97
N ILE A 76 -6.89 10.45 -5.39
CA ILE A 76 -5.59 9.74 -5.39
C ILE A 76 -5.73 8.38 -4.71
N THR A 77 -6.44 8.34 -3.58
CA THR A 77 -6.64 7.09 -2.82
C THR A 77 -7.46 6.09 -3.62
N LYS A 78 -8.55 6.53 -4.28
CA LYS A 78 -9.36 5.68 -5.18
C LYS A 78 -8.52 5.13 -6.34
N LYS A 79 -7.72 5.97 -7.01
CA LYS A 79 -6.84 5.55 -8.10
C LYS A 79 -5.82 4.51 -7.65
N ARG A 80 -5.23 4.67 -6.46
CA ARG A 80 -4.31 3.68 -5.87
C ARG A 80 -5.00 2.35 -5.59
N ILE A 81 -6.20 2.38 -5.01
CA ILE A 81 -6.99 1.16 -4.76
C ILE A 81 -7.32 0.46 -6.08
N GLN A 82 -7.71 1.21 -7.11
CA GLN A 82 -8.01 0.63 -8.43
C GLN A 82 -6.78 -0.04 -9.04
N TYR A 83 -5.64 0.63 -9.02
CA TYR A 83 -4.38 0.05 -9.50
C TYR A 83 -4.02 -1.25 -8.78
N LEU A 84 -4.15 -1.30 -7.45
CA LEU A 84 -3.91 -2.50 -6.62
C LEU A 84 -4.94 -3.61 -6.80
N LYS A 85 -6.08 -3.35 -7.45
CA LYS A 85 -7.05 -4.38 -7.82
C LYS A 85 -6.74 -4.99 -9.19
N GLU A 86 -6.12 -4.22 -10.07
CA GLU A 86 -5.81 -4.60 -11.44
C GLU A 86 -4.44 -5.31 -11.58
N HIS A 87 -3.55 -5.14 -10.60
CA HIS A 87 -2.19 -5.67 -10.55
C HIS A 87 -1.93 -6.34 -9.19
#